data_AF-A0ABD0XRV8-F1
#
_entry.id   AF-A0ABD0XRV8-F1
#
_cell.length_a   1.000
_cell.length_b   1.000
_cell.length_c   1.000
_cell.angle_alpha   90.00
_cell.angle_beta   90.00
_cell.angle_gamma   90.00
#
_symmetry.space_group_name_H-M   'P 1'
#
loop_
_entity.id
_entity.type
_entity.pdbx_description
1 polymer ?
#
loop_
_entity_poly.entity_id
_entity_poly.type
_entity_poly.pdbx_seq_one_letter_code
_entity_poly.pdbx_strand_id
1 'polypeptide(L)'
;MSFLSSVLPIYDTYVSSLSPKDQSLWTATKRLLSYHSIPSPLLRQDNSWARSDEEKAEVFHSHISSIFQPFPDTDPVHTSQVYEFLDSPLPLGLPPRSFTPSEVSFIISRLPNRKSPGYDLITAPILKHFPRRALVFLTYIGNPS
;
A
#
# COMPACT_ATOMS: atom_id res chain seq x y z
N MET A 1 17.62 -35.81 -2.43
CA MET A 1 19.03 -35.41 -2.23
C MET A 1 19.62 -34.70 -3.46
N SER A 2 18.91 -33.75 -4.10
CA SER A 2 19.41 -33.04 -5.30
C SER A 2 19.49 -31.51 -5.15
N PHE A 3 18.88 -30.92 -4.12
CA PHE A 3 18.87 -29.46 -3.93
C PHE A 3 20.16 -28.88 -3.31
N LEU A 4 20.94 -29.70 -2.60
CA LEU A 4 22.18 -29.22 -1.95
C LEU A 4 23.37 -29.09 -2.92
N SER A 5 23.32 -29.76 -4.08
CA SER A 5 24.45 -29.80 -5.02
C SER A 5 24.60 -28.53 -5.86
N SER A 6 23.51 -27.76 -6.05
CA SER A 6 23.50 -26.55 -6.89
C SER A 6 23.80 -25.25 -6.15
N VAL A 7 23.78 -25.25 -4.81
CA VAL A 7 23.91 -24.02 -3.98
C VAL A 7 25.34 -23.74 -3.54
N LEU A 8 26.15 -24.78 -3.30
CA LEU A 8 27.54 -24.66 -2.87
C LEU A 8 28.43 -23.80 -3.80
N PRO A 9 28.43 -23.98 -5.14
CA PRO A 9 29.31 -23.19 -6.01
C PRO A 9 28.94 -21.70 -6.08
N ILE A 10 27.67 -21.36 -5.79
CA ILE A 10 27.18 -19.98 -5.78
C ILE A 10 27.64 -19.25 -4.51
N TYR A 11 27.74 -19.96 -3.38
CA TYR A 11 28.20 -19.35 -2.14
C TYR A 11 29.72 -19.14 -2.12
N ASP A 12 30.49 -20.08 -2.66
CA ASP A 12 31.95 -19.95 -2.76
C ASP A 12 32.37 -18.78 -3.66
N THR A 13 31.66 -18.59 -4.77
CA THR A 13 31.86 -17.42 -5.65
C THR A 13 31.47 -16.11 -4.98
N TYR A 14 30.38 -16.09 -4.21
CA TYR A 14 30.00 -14.93 -3.41
C TYR A 14 31.07 -14.55 -2.37
N VAL A 15 31.57 -15.51 -1.58
CA VAL A 15 32.61 -15.26 -0.56
C VAL A 15 33.90 -14.75 -1.21
N SER A 16 34.28 -15.33 -2.35
CA SER A 16 35.47 -14.91 -3.10
C SER A 16 35.36 -13.50 -3.69
N SER A 17 34.15 -12.96 -3.85
CA SER A 17 33.91 -11.60 -4.38
C SER A 17 33.98 -10.48 -3.32
N LEU A 18 34.06 -10.83 -2.03
CA LEU A 18 34.04 -9.83 -0.95
C LEU A 18 35.38 -9.08 -0.83
N SER A 19 35.30 -7.76 -0.68
CA SER A 19 36.45 -6.86 -0.65
C SER A 19 36.32 -5.84 0.49
N PRO A 20 37.42 -5.53 1.20
CA PRO A 20 37.43 -4.47 2.21
C PRO A 20 37.44 -3.06 1.59
N LYS A 21 37.79 -2.92 0.30
CA LYS A 21 37.88 -1.60 -0.37
C LYS A 21 36.49 -1.05 -0.75
N ASP A 22 35.58 -1.94 -1.12
CA ASP A 22 34.27 -1.58 -1.68
C ASP A 22 33.14 -1.75 -0.64
N GLN A 23 33.50 -1.86 0.64
CA GLN A 23 32.58 -2.04 1.79
C GLN A 23 31.70 -3.31 1.73
N SER A 24 31.86 -4.17 0.73
CA SER A 24 31.09 -5.41 0.57
C SER A 24 31.38 -6.37 1.71
N LEU A 25 32.64 -6.49 2.15
CA LEU A 25 33.02 -7.32 3.30
C LEU A 25 32.36 -6.83 4.60
N TRP A 26 32.35 -5.51 4.84
CA TRP A 26 31.70 -4.90 6.00
C TRP A 26 30.18 -5.08 5.97
N THR A 27 29.57 -4.95 4.79
CA THR A 27 28.12 -5.14 4.63
C THR A 27 27.73 -6.60 4.85
N ALA A 28 28.51 -7.54 4.33
CA ALA A 28 28.32 -8.98 4.55
C ALA A 28 28.46 -9.36 6.03
N THR A 29 29.52 -8.88 6.70
CA THR A 29 29.71 -9.13 8.15
C THR A 29 28.63 -8.47 9.00
N LYS A 30 28.23 -7.24 8.68
CA LYS A 30 27.11 -6.56 9.36
C LYS A 30 25.79 -7.32 9.20
N ARG A 31 25.49 -7.85 8.00
CA ARG A 31 24.30 -8.69 7.75
C ARG A 31 24.37 -10.03 8.50
N LEU A 32 25.55 -10.64 8.58
CA LEU A 32 25.76 -11.89 9.31
C LEU A 32 25.59 -11.70 10.83
N LEU A 33 26.13 -10.61 11.36
CA LEU A 33 26.09 -10.28 12.79
C LEU A 33 24.77 -9.63 13.21
N SER A 34 24.01 -9.05 12.28
CA SER A 34 22.71 -8.50 12.60
C SER A 34 21.77 -9.62 13.04
N TYR A 35 21.29 -9.51 14.26
CA TYR A 35 20.22 -10.35 14.76
C TYR A 35 18.98 -10.16 13.89
N HIS A 36 18.60 -11.20 13.18
CA HIS A 36 17.31 -11.28 12.53
C HIS A 36 16.45 -12.17 13.41
N SER A 37 15.34 -11.62 13.94
CA SER A 37 14.33 -12.45 14.58
C SER A 37 13.84 -13.43 13.52
N ILE A 38 14.15 -14.71 13.70
CA ILE A 38 13.55 -15.74 12.86
C ILE A 38 12.05 -15.67 13.15
N PRO A 39 11.19 -15.42 12.14
CA PRO A 39 9.76 -15.45 12.37
C PRO A 39 9.40 -16.83 12.92
N SER A 40 8.66 -16.86 14.02
CA SER A 40 8.20 -18.12 14.60
C SER A 40 7.51 -18.95 13.52
N PRO A 41 7.77 -20.27 13.47
CA PRO A 41 7.08 -21.12 12.53
C PRO A 41 5.57 -20.99 12.79
N LEU A 42 4.78 -20.87 11.71
CA LEU A 42 3.34 -20.72 11.84
C LEU A 42 2.71 -22.10 11.96
N LEU A 43 1.85 -22.25 12.96
CA LEU A 43 1.09 -23.46 13.16
C LEU A 43 -0.23 -23.35 12.40
N ARG A 44 -0.55 -24.35 11.60
CA ARG A 44 -1.86 -24.51 10.97
C ARG A 44 -2.88 -25.04 11.96
N GLN A 45 -4.16 -24.98 11.58
CA GLN A 45 -5.26 -25.53 12.38
C GLN A 45 -5.18 -27.05 12.59
N ASP A 46 -4.50 -27.77 11.70
CA ASP A 46 -4.25 -29.22 11.78
C ASP A 46 -3.02 -29.58 12.64
N ASN A 47 -2.47 -28.61 13.39
CA ASN A 47 -1.22 -28.72 14.14
C ASN A 47 0.03 -29.04 13.30
N SER A 48 -0.03 -28.89 11.97
CA SER A 48 1.14 -28.95 11.12
C SER A 48 1.85 -27.59 11.01
N TRP A 49 3.12 -27.60 10.66
CA TRP A 49 3.92 -26.38 10.51
C TRP A 49 3.92 -25.90 9.07
N ALA A 50 3.61 -24.62 8.85
CA ALA A 50 3.83 -23.96 7.57
C ALA A 50 5.32 -23.63 7.39
N ARG A 51 5.96 -24.26 6.40
CA ARG A 51 7.40 -24.20 6.18
C ARG A 51 7.77 -23.30 5.00
N SER A 52 6.99 -23.33 3.91
CA SER A 52 7.21 -22.45 2.77
C SER A 52 6.56 -21.08 2.97
N ASP A 53 6.97 -20.08 2.19
CA ASP A 53 6.39 -18.75 2.30
C ASP A 53 4.96 -18.71 1.76
N GLU A 54 4.64 -19.54 0.76
CA GLU A 54 3.28 -19.74 0.27
C GLU A 54 2.38 -20.33 1.36
N GLU A 55 2.87 -21.34 2.08
CA GLU A 55 2.13 -21.96 3.17
C GLU A 55 1.86 -20.98 4.32
N LYS A 56 2.81 -20.10 4.63
CA LYS A 56 2.62 -19.05 5.64
C LYS A 56 1.59 -18.03 5.18
N ALA A 57 1.64 -17.61 3.90
CA ALA A 57 0.69 -16.67 3.33
C ALA A 57 -0.75 -17.21 3.42
N GLU A 58 -0.94 -18.52 3.16
CA GLU A 58 -2.24 -19.17 3.27
C GLU A 58 -2.77 -19.21 4.73
N VAL A 59 -1.88 -19.48 5.70
CA VAL A 59 -2.23 -19.42 7.13
C VAL A 59 -2.67 -18.02 7.53
N PHE A 60 -1.96 -16.99 7.08
CA PHE A 60 -2.39 -15.62 7.33
C PHE A 60 -3.71 -15.29 6.64
N HIS A 61 -3.87 -15.68 5.37
CA HIS A 61 -5.09 -15.44 4.62
C HIS A 61 -6.31 -16.04 5.33
N SER A 62 -6.25 -17.32 5.66
CA SER A 62 -7.33 -18.02 6.37
C SER A 62 -7.64 -17.40 7.73
N HIS A 63 -6.60 -17.06 8.52
CA HIS A 63 -6.79 -16.41 9.81
C HIS A 63 -7.44 -15.02 9.67
N ILE A 64 -6.90 -14.16 8.81
CA ILE A 64 -7.44 -12.82 8.55
C ILE A 64 -8.88 -12.92 8.05
N SER A 65 -9.16 -13.80 7.10
CA SER A 65 -10.51 -14.03 6.58
C SER A 65 -11.50 -14.43 7.69
N SER A 66 -11.06 -15.24 8.67
CA SER A 66 -11.90 -15.66 9.79
C SER A 66 -12.21 -14.56 10.80
N ILE A 67 -11.27 -13.65 11.05
CA ILE A 67 -11.44 -12.59 12.06
C ILE A 67 -12.10 -11.33 11.49
N PHE A 68 -11.89 -11.04 10.20
CA PHE A 68 -12.48 -9.89 9.52
C PHE A 68 -13.85 -10.24 8.93
N GLN A 69 -14.70 -10.89 9.73
CA GLN A 69 -16.09 -11.11 9.40
C GLN A 69 -16.91 -9.88 9.84
N PRO A 70 -17.92 -9.46 9.05
CA PRO A 70 -18.85 -8.41 9.49
C PRO A 70 -19.47 -8.79 10.83
N PHE A 71 -19.60 -7.81 11.73
CA PHE A 71 -20.31 -8.04 12.98
C PHE A 71 -21.75 -8.47 12.66
N PRO A 72 -22.26 -9.56 13.27
CA PRO A 72 -23.62 -10.01 12.98
C PRO A 72 -24.62 -8.92 13.33
N ASP A 73 -25.60 -8.73 12.45
CA ASP A 73 -26.65 -7.74 12.64
C ASP A 73 -27.41 -8.05 13.93
N THR A 74 -27.13 -7.27 14.97
CA THR A 74 -27.68 -7.45 16.31
C THR A 74 -28.99 -6.67 16.47
N ASP A 75 -29.27 -5.74 15.56
CA ASP A 75 -30.47 -4.89 15.58
C ASP A 75 -31.04 -4.73 14.16
N PRO A 76 -31.91 -5.66 13.73
CA PRO A 76 -32.50 -5.61 12.40
C PRO A 76 -33.36 -4.36 12.15
N VAL A 77 -33.87 -3.72 13.22
CA VAL A 77 -34.64 -2.47 13.10
C VAL A 77 -33.70 -1.32 12.74
N HIS A 78 -32.58 -1.20 13.45
CA HIS A 78 -31.57 -0.20 13.14
C HIS A 78 -31.01 -0.38 11.73
N THR A 79 -30.68 -1.61 11.36
CA THR A 79 -30.15 -1.93 10.03
C THR A 79 -31.13 -1.57 8.92
N SER A 80 -32.43 -1.84 9.11
CA SER A 80 -33.48 -1.42 8.17
C SER A 80 -33.55 0.10 8.01
N GLN A 81 -33.42 0.87 9.10
CA GLN A 81 -33.40 2.34 9.05
C GLN A 81 -32.17 2.87 8.30
N VAL A 82 -31.01 2.24 8.48
CA VAL A 82 -29.79 2.60 7.74
C VAL A 82 -29.99 2.38 6.25
N TYR A 83 -30.53 1.22 5.84
CA TYR A 83 -30.81 0.95 4.43
C TYR A 83 -31.86 1.92 3.86
N GLU A 84 -32.93 2.20 4.59
CA GLU A 84 -33.95 3.17 4.18
C GLU A 84 -33.36 4.57 4.00
N PHE A 85 -32.45 5.00 4.88
CA PHE A 85 -31.72 6.26 4.73
C PHE A 85 -30.79 6.26 3.51
N LEU A 86 -30.06 5.18 3.27
CA LEU A 86 -29.15 5.05 2.12
C LEU A 86 -29.90 5.02 0.78
N ASP A 87 -31.09 4.41 0.75
CA ASP A 87 -31.97 4.35 -0.42
C ASP A 87 -32.81 5.62 -0.58
N SER A 88 -32.87 6.47 0.44
CA SER A 88 -33.57 7.75 0.34
C SER A 88 -32.87 8.67 -0.67
N PRO A 89 -33.64 9.42 -1.49
CA PRO A 89 -33.05 10.37 -2.41
C PRO A 89 -32.26 11.41 -1.62
N LEU A 90 -31.00 11.63 -2.02
CA LEU A 90 -30.16 12.67 -1.42
C LEU A 90 -30.95 13.98 -1.38
N PRO A 91 -31.02 14.66 -0.22
CA PRO A 91 -31.67 15.95 -0.15
C PRO A 91 -30.99 16.85 -1.19
N LEU A 92 -31.81 17.46 -2.05
CA LEU A 92 -31.32 18.41 -3.05
C LEU A 92 -30.69 19.59 -2.32
N GLY A 93 -29.38 19.50 -2.09
CA GLY A 93 -28.57 20.57 -1.57
C GLY A 93 -28.42 21.67 -2.61
N LEU A 94 -28.12 22.88 -2.15
CA LEU A 94 -27.66 23.92 -3.06
C LEU A 94 -26.43 23.41 -3.81
N PRO A 95 -26.28 23.72 -5.12
CA PRO A 95 -25.10 23.33 -5.86
C PRO A 95 -23.86 23.85 -5.13
N PRO A 96 -22.79 23.04 -5.06
CA PRO A 96 -21.57 23.46 -4.39
C PRO A 96 -21.03 24.73 -5.05
N ARG A 97 -20.47 25.61 -4.24
CA ARG A 97 -19.85 26.85 -4.73
C ARG A 97 -18.78 26.50 -5.75
N SER A 98 -18.85 27.15 -6.91
CA SER A 98 -17.81 27.05 -7.93
C SER A 98 -16.50 27.68 -7.44
N PHE A 99 -15.39 27.11 -7.89
CA PHE A 99 -14.05 27.58 -7.61
C PHE A 99 -13.38 28.14 -8.86
N THR A 100 -12.38 28.99 -8.65
CA THR A 100 -11.69 29.76 -9.67
C THR A 100 -10.31 29.16 -10.00
N PRO A 101 -9.75 29.44 -11.19
CA PRO A 101 -8.39 28.98 -11.52
C PRO A 101 -7.33 29.50 -10.53
N SER A 102 -7.56 30.66 -9.92
CA SER A 102 -6.70 31.22 -8.88
C SER A 102 -6.72 30.38 -7.60
N GLU A 103 -7.89 29.89 -7.17
CA GLU A 103 -8.02 28.99 -6.02
C GLU A 103 -7.35 27.64 -6.31
N VAL A 104 -7.52 27.09 -7.51
CA VAL A 104 -6.83 25.85 -7.93
C VAL A 104 -5.31 26.04 -7.91
N SER A 105 -4.81 27.14 -8.49
CA SER A 105 -3.38 27.47 -8.48
C SER A 105 -2.83 27.61 -7.05
N PHE A 106 -3.60 28.25 -6.16
CA PHE A 106 -3.22 28.43 -4.78
C PHE A 106 -3.10 27.10 -4.03
N ILE A 107 -4.06 26.19 -4.22
CA ILE A 107 -4.03 24.85 -3.62
C ILE A 107 -2.84 24.05 -4.13
N ILE A 108 -2.62 24.03 -5.45
CA ILE A 108 -1.49 23.30 -6.07
C ILE A 108 -0.15 23.78 -5.51
N SER A 109 0.02 25.09 -5.31
CA SER A 109 1.26 25.65 -4.75
C SER A 109 1.59 25.11 -3.35
N ARG A 110 0.56 24.77 -2.56
CA ARG A 110 0.69 24.29 -1.17
C ARG A 110 0.79 22.77 -1.05
N LEU A 111 0.70 22.02 -2.15
CA LEU A 111 0.81 20.57 -2.10
C LEU A 111 2.19 20.12 -1.60
N PRO A 112 2.27 19.11 -0.70
CA PRO A 112 3.54 18.55 -0.26
C PRO A 112 4.21 17.74 -1.38
N ASN A 113 5.49 17.99 -1.63
CA ASN A 113 6.25 17.34 -2.71
C ASN A 113 6.53 15.84 -2.46
N ARG A 114 6.34 15.36 -1.23
CA ARG A 114 6.71 14.01 -0.78
C ARG A 114 5.55 13.02 -0.76
N LYS A 115 4.38 13.40 -1.29
CA LYS A 115 3.28 12.45 -1.43
C LYS A 115 3.54 11.52 -2.61
N SER A 116 3.16 10.26 -2.44
CA SER A 116 3.15 9.28 -3.52
C SER A 116 2.20 9.73 -4.63
N PRO A 117 2.54 9.48 -5.90
CA PRO A 117 1.61 9.70 -7.01
C PRO A 117 0.33 8.89 -6.83
N GLY A 118 -0.77 9.37 -7.42
CA GLY A 118 -2.00 8.61 -7.59
C GLY A 118 -1.89 7.57 -8.70
N TYR A 119 -3.02 6.96 -9.06
CA TYR A 119 -3.11 5.99 -10.16
C TYR A 119 -2.68 6.57 -11.52
N ASP A 120 -2.91 7.86 -11.72
CA ASP A 120 -2.53 8.62 -12.91
C ASP A 120 -1.02 8.95 -13.00
N LEU A 121 -0.24 8.57 -11.98
CA LEU A 121 1.18 8.87 -11.84
C LEU A 121 1.52 10.38 -11.79
N ILE A 122 0.53 11.27 -11.63
CA ILE A 122 0.74 12.71 -11.56
C ILE A 122 1.20 13.08 -10.15
N THR A 123 2.38 13.70 -10.03
CA THR A 123 2.97 14.08 -8.75
C THR A 123 2.78 15.57 -8.45
N ALA A 124 2.86 15.96 -7.17
CA ALA A 124 2.77 17.36 -6.76
C ALA A 124 3.80 18.29 -7.45
N PRO A 125 5.07 17.88 -7.67
CA PRO A 125 6.02 18.66 -8.47
C PRO A 125 5.54 18.90 -9.90
N ILE A 126 4.92 17.90 -10.56
CA ILE A 126 4.40 18.03 -11.91
C ILE A 126 3.24 19.04 -11.95
N LEU A 127 2.28 18.92 -11.01
CA LEU A 127 1.15 19.86 -10.91
C LEU A 127 1.61 21.31 -10.74
N LYS A 128 2.67 21.55 -9.97
CA LYS A 128 3.22 22.90 -9.76
C LYS A 128 3.82 23.53 -11.03
N HIS A 129 4.14 22.72 -12.03
CA HIS A 129 4.65 23.19 -13.33
C HIS A 129 3.56 23.28 -14.41
N PHE A 130 2.28 23.09 -14.05
CA PHE A 130 1.20 23.15 -15.02
C PHE A 130 1.06 24.54 -15.66
N PRO A 131 0.87 24.61 -16.99
CA PRO A 131 0.58 25.87 -17.66
C PRO A 131 -0.82 26.37 -17.27
N ARG A 132 -1.07 27.67 -17.43
CA ARG A 132 -2.37 28.29 -17.12
C ARG A 132 -3.56 27.58 -17.80
N ARG A 133 -3.38 27.09 -19.03
CA ARG A 133 -4.43 26.33 -19.75
C ARG A 133 -4.83 25.05 -19.01
N ALA A 134 -3.87 24.33 -18.44
CA ALA A 134 -4.15 23.13 -17.66
C ALA A 134 -4.88 23.47 -16.34
N LEU A 135 -4.50 24.57 -15.68
CA LEU A 135 -5.22 25.05 -14.48
C LEU A 135 -6.68 25.38 -14.78
N VAL A 136 -6.95 26.09 -15.89
CA VAL A 136 -8.32 26.40 -16.32
C VAL A 136 -9.11 25.14 -16.64
N PHE A 137 -8.49 24.17 -17.31
CA PHE A 137 -9.11 22.89 -17.62
C PHE A 137 -9.47 22.09 -16.36
N LEU A 138 -8.58 22.04 -15.37
CA LEU A 138 -8.86 21.43 -14.07
C LEU A 138 -10.02 22.12 -13.34
N THR A 139 -10.07 23.45 -13.39
CA THR A 139 -11.19 24.23 -12.83
C THR A 139 -12.51 23.88 -13.50
N TYR A 140 -12.51 23.71 -14.83
CA TYR A 140 -13.71 23.33 -15.57
C TYR A 140 -14.20 21.93 -15.20
N ILE A 141 -13.31 20.94 -15.07
CA ILE A 141 -13.68 19.55 -14.73
C ILE A 141 -14.37 19.46 -13.37
N GLY A 142 -13.84 20.15 -12.35
CA GLY A 142 -14.31 19.97 -10.99
C GLY A 142 -15.42 20.93 -10.57
N ASN A 143 -15.75 21.93 -11.39
CA ASN A 143 -16.90 22.80 -11.14
C ASN A 143 -18.18 22.12 -11.65
N PRO A 144 -19.30 22.24 -10.91
CA PRO A 144 -20.59 21.83 -11.43
C PRO A 144 -20.93 22.67 -12.67
N SER A 145 -21.34 21.99 -13.74
CA SER A 145 -21.83 22.58 -14.99
C SER A 145 -23.23 23.15 -14.86
#